data_AF-A0A6H1ZXW0-F1
#
_entry.id   AF-A0A6H1ZXW0-F1
#
_cell.length_a   1.000
_cell.length_b   1.000
_cell.length_c   1.000
_cell.angle_alpha   90.00
_cell.angle_beta   90.00
_cell.angle_gamma   90.00
#
_symmetry.space_group_name_H-M   'P 1'
#
loop_
_entity.id
_entity.type
_entity.pdbx_description
1 polymer ?
#
loop_
_entity_poly.entity_id
_entity_poly.type
_entity_poly.pdbx_seq_one_letter_code
_entity_poly.pdbx_strand_id
1 'polypeptide(L)' 'MPLTKKGAKIKAEMEKSYGKKKGEEVFYASQKKGTIKGTHKK' A
#
# COMPACT_ATOMS: atom_id res chain seq x y z
N MET A 1 3.62 -8.25 -7.86
CA MET A 1 2.81 -7.18 -8.51
C MET A 1 3.61 -5.88 -8.48
N PRO A 2 3.94 -5.27 -9.64
CA PRO A 2 4.63 -3.99 -9.64
C PRO A 2 3.71 -2.88 -9.11
N LEU A 3 4.20 -2.10 -8.13
CA LEU A 3 3.47 -0.97 -7.58
C LEU A 3 3.32 0.15 -8.62
N THR A 4 2.16 0.81 -8.63
CA THR A 4 2.00 2.07 -9.36
C THR A 4 2.68 3.21 -8.59
N LYS A 5 2.92 4.35 -9.24
CA LYS A 5 3.40 5.56 -8.55
C LYS A 5 2.50 5.95 -7.36
N LYS A 6 1.18 5.73 -7.49
CA LYS A 6 0.20 5.92 -6.42
C LYS A 6 0.36 4.87 -5.31
N GLY A 7 0.50 3.59 -5.67
CA GLY A 7 0.72 2.51 -4.71
C GLY A 7 1.99 2.71 -3.88
N ALA A 8 3.08 3.13 -4.53
CA ALA A 8 4.35 3.43 -3.85
C ALA A 8 4.22 4.60 -2.85
N LYS A 9 3.51 5.68 -3.21
CA LYS A 9 3.27 6.81 -2.29
C LYS A 9 2.47 6.39 -1.07
N ILE A 10 1.37 5.67 -1.27
CA ILE A 10 0.51 5.20 -0.18
C ILE A 10 1.28 4.24 0.72
N LYS A 11 2.06 3.31 0.14
CA LYS A 11 2.92 2.40 0.90
C LYS A 11 3.93 3.19 1.74
N ALA A 12 4.61 4.18 1.17
CA ALA A 12 5.57 5.01 1.89
C ALA A 12 4.93 5.82 3.03
N GLU A 13 3.73 6.38 2.84
CA GLU A 13 2.99 7.05 3.92
C GLU A 13 2.56 6.07 5.02
N MET A 14 2.08 4.88 4.65
CA MET A 14 1.70 3.83 5.59
C MET A 14 2.92 3.36 6.41
N GLU A 15 4.08 3.19 5.77
CA GLU A 15 5.33 2.87 6.45
C GLU A 15 5.80 4.00 7.38
N LYS A 16 5.55 5.27 7.01
CA LYS A 16 5.85 6.43 7.88
C LYS A 16 4.94 6.49 9.10
N SER A 17 3.66 6.22 8.93
CA SER A 17 2.66 6.32 10.00
C SER A 17 2.66 5.12 10.93
N TYR A 18 2.78 3.90 10.38
CA TYR A 18 2.65 2.66 11.13
C TYR A 18 3.99 1.92 11.34
N GLY A 19 5.08 2.39 10.71
CA GLY A 19 6.37 1.72 10.67
C GLY A 19 6.48 0.74 9.50
N LYS A 20 7.72 0.39 9.10
CA LYS A 20 7.99 -0.42 7.89
C LYS A 20 7.15 -1.71 7.81
N LYS A 21 7.14 -2.51 8.88
CA LYS A 21 6.42 -3.79 8.93
C LYS A 21 4.90 -3.61 8.88
N LYS A 22 4.35 -2.82 9.81
CA LYS A 22 2.90 -2.61 9.91
C LYS A 22 2.34 -1.83 8.73
N GLY A 23 3.08 -0.87 8.19
CA GLY A 23 2.69 -0.09 7.02
C GLY A 23 2.54 -0.98 5.78
N GLU A 24 3.44 -1.94 5.60
CA GLU A 24 3.29 -2.97 4.56
C GLU A 24 2.04 -3.82 4.77
N GLU A 25 1.84 -4.35 5.98
CA GLU A 25 0.69 -5.20 6.30
C GLU A 25 -0.63 -4.46 6.07
N VAL A 26 -0.75 -3.22 6.56
CA VAL A 26 -1.94 -2.40 6.39
C VAL A 26 -2.17 -2.06 4.92
N PHE A 27 -1.11 -1.78 4.15
CA PHE A 27 -1.22 -1.52 2.73
C PHE A 27 -1.78 -2.72 1.97
N TYR A 28 -1.22 -3.91 2.15
CA TYR A 28 -1.70 -5.12 1.48
C TYR A 28 -3.09 -5.54 1.98
N ALA A 29 -3.39 -5.40 3.27
CA ALA A 29 -4.71 -5.68 3.84
C ALA A 29 -5.77 -4.74 3.26
N SER A 30 -5.50 -3.43 3.21
CA SER A 30 -6.42 -2.42 2.67
C SER A 30 -6.63 -2.59 1.17
N GLN A 31 -5.63 -3.10 0.47
CA GLN A 31 -5.75 -3.44 -0.94
C GLN A 31 -6.60 -4.69 -1.15
N LYS A 32 -6.37 -5.76 -0.38
CA LYS A 32 -7.18 -6.99 -0.42
C LYS A 32 -8.64 -6.71 -0.06
N LYS A 33 -8.88 -5.80 0.89
CA LYS A 33 -10.21 -5.33 1.28
C LYS A 33 -10.89 -4.45 0.20
N GLY A 34 -10.14 -3.96 -0.78
CA GLY A 34 -10.65 -3.09 -1.85
C GLY A 34 -10.78 -1.61 -1.46
N THR A 35 -10.27 -1.22 -0.29
CA THR A 35 -10.26 0.18 0.19
C THR A 35 -9.34 1.06 -0.64
N ILE A 36 -8.19 0.52 -1.07
CA ILE A 36 -7.25 1.21 -1.96
C ILE A 36 -7.09 0.43 -3.27
N LYS A 37 -7.74 0.94 -4.33
CA LYS A 37 -7.70 0.40 -5.70
C LYS A 37 -6.68 1.16 -6.57
N GLY A 38 -6.18 0.50 -7.62
CA GLY A 38 -5.22 1.10 -8.58
C GLY A 38 -3.79 1.27 -8.04
N THR A 39 -3.44 0.50 -7.02
CA THR A 39 -2.14 0.53 -6.33
C THR A 39 -1.11 -0.42 -6.95
N HIS A 40 -1.56 -1.45 -7.68
CA HIS A 40 -0.72 -2.31 -8.50
C HIS A 40 -1.05 -2.15 -9.99
N LYS A 41 -0.03 -2.25 -10.83
CA LYS A 41 -0.22 -2.42 -12.27
C LYS A 41 -0.74 -3.85 -12.51
N LYS A 42 -1.68 -3.98 -13.44
CA LYS A 42 -2.12 -5.27 -13.98
C LYS A 42 -0.94 -5.98 -14.63
#